data_AF-A0A951TST3-F1
#
_entry.id   AF-A0A951TST3-F1
#
_cell.length_a   1.000
_cell.length_b   1.000
_cell.length_c   1.000
_cell.angle_alpha   90.00
_cell.angle_beta   90.00
_cell.angle_gamma   90.00
#
_symmetry.space_group_name_H-M   'P 1'
#
loop_
_entity.id
_entity.type
_entity.pdbx_description
1 polymer ?
#
loop_
_entity_poly.entity_id
_entity_poly.type
_entity_poly.pdbx_seq_one_letter_code
_entity_poly.pdbx_strand_id
1 'polypeptide(L)'
;MTRRKASSHHHHVYVVLLDPAVKRHRRFVEQNPNLAPDTICLYVGATGLTPEERFANHKAGIKANPYARRYGISLLPQLYEGLNPMAYEEAQAEEAALADRLRGEGYAVWQR
;
A
#
# COMPACT_ATOMS: atom_id res chain seq x y z
N MET A 1 -4.28 -12.60 35.44
CA MET A 1 -5.21 -12.34 34.31
C MET A 1 -4.72 -11.11 33.56
N THR A 2 -3.98 -11.30 32.46
CA THR A 2 -3.40 -10.19 31.70
C THR A 2 -4.50 -9.52 30.89
N ARG A 3 -4.78 -8.24 31.17
CA ARG A 3 -5.78 -7.45 30.46
C ARG A 3 -5.31 -7.30 29.01
N ARG A 4 -5.90 -8.05 28.06
CA ARG A 4 -5.74 -7.79 26.62
C ARG A 4 -6.13 -6.33 26.39
N LYS A 5 -5.16 -5.49 26.03
CA LYS A 5 -5.40 -4.10 25.63
C LYS A 5 -6.28 -4.19 24.38
N ALA A 6 -7.51 -3.70 24.44
CA ALA A 6 -8.37 -3.62 23.26
C ALA A 6 -7.59 -2.84 22.19
N SER A 7 -7.28 -3.48 21.08
CA SER A 7 -6.65 -2.81 19.94
C SER A 7 -7.64 -1.77 19.44
N SER A 8 -7.35 -0.49 19.68
CA SER A 8 -8.11 0.59 19.06
C SER A 8 -8.04 0.39 17.54
N HIS A 9 -9.20 0.38 16.87
CA HIS A 9 -9.29 0.35 15.41
C HIS A 9 -8.87 1.72 14.85
N HIS A 10 -7.57 1.92 14.69
CA HIS A 10 -6.96 3.14 14.13
C HIS A 10 -5.90 2.80 13.08
N HIS A 11 -5.86 1.55 12.62
CA HIS A 11 -5.01 1.15 11.52
C HIS A 11 -5.78 1.11 10.22
N HIS A 12 -5.06 1.42 9.15
CA HIS A 12 -5.59 1.57 7.81
C HIS A 12 -4.66 0.87 6.83
N VAL A 13 -5.24 0.18 5.85
CA VAL A 13 -4.55 -0.11 4.59
C VAL A 13 -4.79 1.02 3.60
N TYR A 14 -3.86 1.23 2.68
CA TYR A 14 -3.99 2.26 1.65
C TYR A 14 -3.31 1.83 0.35
N VAL A 15 -3.80 2.38 -0.75
CA VAL A 15 -3.29 2.15 -2.11
C VAL A 15 -2.89 3.47 -2.74
N VAL A 16 -1.67 3.52 -3.25
CA VAL A 16 -1.12 4.67 -3.97
C VAL A 16 -0.92 4.30 -5.43
N LEU A 17 -1.44 5.12 -6.34
CA LEU A 17 -1.09 5.10 -7.75
C LEU A 17 0.38 5.51 -7.92
N LEU A 18 1.16 4.69 -8.62
CA LEU A 18 2.56 4.97 -8.94
C LEU A 18 2.72 5.38 -10.40
N ASP A 19 3.66 6.30 -10.63
CA ASP A 19 4.18 6.62 -11.95
C ASP A 19 4.80 5.36 -12.60
N PRO A 20 4.43 5.02 -13.85
CA PRO A 20 4.97 3.86 -14.58
C PRO A 20 6.50 3.82 -14.68
N ALA A 21 7.20 4.94 -14.50
CA ALA A 21 8.66 4.98 -14.43
C ALA A 21 9.23 4.10 -13.29
N VAL A 22 8.42 3.68 -12.31
CA VAL A 22 8.83 2.69 -11.30
C VAL A 22 9.24 1.35 -11.92
N LYS A 23 8.72 1.01 -13.10
CA LYS A 23 9.07 -0.22 -13.85
C LYS A 23 10.55 -0.28 -14.26
N ARG A 24 11.29 0.83 -14.16
CA ARG A 24 12.76 0.86 -14.37
C ARG A 24 13.53 0.15 -13.26
N HIS A 25 12.92 -0.09 -12.11
CA HIS A 25 13.57 -0.76 -10.97
C HIS A 25 13.41 -2.27 -11.06
N ARG A 26 14.55 -2.97 -11.17
CA ARG A 26 14.58 -4.44 -11.28
C ARG A 26 13.76 -5.13 -10.18
N ARG A 27 13.87 -4.67 -8.93
CA ARG A 27 13.11 -5.24 -7.80
C ARG A 27 11.59 -5.14 -8.01
N PHE A 28 11.10 -4.02 -8.53
CA PHE A 28 9.68 -3.84 -8.80
C PHE A 28 9.19 -4.83 -9.86
N VAL A 29 9.97 -5.02 -10.93
CA VAL A 29 9.67 -5.98 -12.01
C VAL A 29 9.73 -7.42 -11.50
N GLU A 30 10.74 -7.77 -10.69
CA GLU A 30 10.87 -9.11 -10.09
C GLU A 30 9.65 -9.49 -9.22
N GLN A 31 9.03 -8.53 -8.54
CA GLN A 31 7.80 -8.76 -7.75
C GLN A 31 6.53 -8.84 -8.63
N ASN A 32 6.63 -8.49 -9.91
CA ASN A 32 5.54 -8.47 -10.87
C ASN A 32 5.95 -9.20 -12.16
N PRO A 33 6.15 -10.53 -12.14
CA PRO A 33 6.75 -11.27 -13.25
C PRO A 33 5.93 -11.27 -14.54
N ASN A 34 4.61 -11.05 -14.46
CA ASN A 34 3.70 -11.01 -15.60
C ASN A 34 3.31 -9.57 -16.01
N LEU A 35 4.19 -8.61 -15.74
CA LEU A 35 3.97 -7.19 -15.98
C LEU A 35 3.78 -6.87 -17.47
N ALA A 36 2.59 -6.42 -17.85
CA ALA A 36 2.35 -5.86 -19.17
C ALA A 36 2.81 -4.37 -19.25
N PRO A 37 3.15 -3.87 -20.45
CA PRO A 37 3.60 -2.48 -20.63
C PRO A 37 2.59 -1.43 -20.12
N ASP A 38 1.30 -1.68 -20.30
CA ASP A 38 0.18 -0.80 -19.96
C ASP A 38 -0.37 -1.02 -18.54
N THR A 39 0.18 -1.97 -17.79
CA THR A 39 -0.27 -2.24 -16.42
C THR A 39 -0.13 -1.02 -15.50
N ILE A 40 -1.21 -0.71 -14.79
CA ILE A 40 -1.24 0.31 -13.73
C ILE A 40 -0.37 -0.16 -12.55
N CYS A 41 0.54 0.71 -12.11
CA CYS A 41 1.46 0.42 -11.01
C CYS A 41 0.90 0.97 -9.70
N LEU A 42 0.87 0.13 -8.67
CA LEU A 42 0.31 0.44 -7.37
C LEU A 42 1.33 0.17 -6.26
N TYR A 43 1.22 0.92 -5.18
CA TYR A 43 1.84 0.62 -3.89
C TYR A 43 0.75 0.36 -2.86
N VAL A 44 0.87 -0.75 -2.13
CA VAL A 44 0.00 -1.08 -1.00
C VAL A 44 0.80 -0.94 0.29
N GLY A 45 0.19 -0.37 1.31
CA GLY A 45 0.79 -0.18 2.61
C GLY A 45 -0.22 -0.26 3.75
N ALA A 46 0.25 -0.50 4.98
CA ALA A 46 -0.50 -0.31 6.22
C ALA A 46 0.06 0.85 7.08
N THR A 47 -0.79 1.48 7.90
CA THR A 47 -0.38 2.56 8.82
C THR A 47 -1.34 2.71 10.00
N GLY A 48 -0.85 3.24 11.13
CA GLY A 48 -1.68 3.72 12.26
C GLY A 48 -2.00 5.21 12.20
N LEU A 49 -1.89 5.81 11.02
CA LEU A 49 -2.25 7.20 10.70
C LEU A 49 -3.39 7.15 9.69
N THR A 50 -4.00 8.29 9.36
CA THR A 50 -4.83 8.33 8.16
C THR A 50 -4.00 8.04 6.89
N PRO A 51 -4.58 7.42 5.85
CA PRO A 51 -3.93 7.25 4.56
C PRO A 51 -3.34 8.55 3.98
N GLU A 52 -4.05 9.66 4.15
CA GLU A 52 -3.69 10.99 3.67
C GLU A 52 -2.44 11.51 4.39
N GLU A 53 -2.41 11.46 5.73
CA GLU A 53 -1.24 11.84 6.52
C GLU A 53 -0.05 10.93 6.19
N ARG A 54 -0.29 9.63 6.02
CA ARG A 54 0.79 8.70 5.68
C ARG A 54 1.36 8.96 4.30
N PHE A 55 0.50 9.25 3.32
CA PHE A 55 0.95 9.61 1.98
C PHE A 55 1.71 10.93 1.98
N ALA A 56 1.24 11.95 2.71
CA ALA A 56 1.97 13.20 2.89
C ALA A 56 3.37 12.97 3.51
N ASN A 57 3.47 12.10 4.52
CA ASN A 57 4.75 11.71 5.11
C ASN A 57 5.69 11.05 4.08
N HIS A 58 5.18 10.16 3.22
CA HIS A 58 5.97 9.58 2.13
C HIS A 58 6.51 10.65 1.20
N LYS A 59 5.68 11.61 0.78
CA LYS A 59 6.09 12.71 -0.10
C LYS A 59 7.11 13.64 0.56
N ALA A 60 7.00 13.86 1.87
CA ALA A 60 7.96 14.62 2.67
C ALA A 60 9.26 13.85 2.98
N GLY A 61 9.32 12.55 2.71
CA GLY A 61 10.48 11.70 3.02
C GLY A 61 10.56 11.21 4.47
N ILE A 62 9.47 11.35 5.24
CA ILE A 62 9.38 10.95 6.64
C ILE A 62 8.92 9.49 6.70
N LYS A 63 9.78 8.59 7.22
CA LYS A 63 9.52 7.13 7.28
C LYS A 63 8.98 6.59 5.95
N ALA A 64 9.60 7.03 4.86
CA ALA A 64 9.04 6.89 3.53
C ALA A 64 9.51 5.62 2.82
N ASN A 65 8.59 4.94 2.12
CA ASN A 65 8.94 3.94 1.13
C ASN A 65 9.52 4.67 -0.10
N PRO A 66 10.67 4.24 -0.67
CA PRO A 66 11.30 4.92 -1.79
C PRO A 66 10.40 5.07 -3.02
N TYR A 67 9.54 4.09 -3.30
CA TYR A 67 8.62 4.13 -4.44
C TYR A 67 7.42 5.02 -4.18
N ALA A 68 6.78 4.91 -3.00
CA ALA A 68 5.69 5.82 -2.62
C ALA A 68 6.15 7.29 -2.63
N ARG A 69 7.38 7.57 -2.16
CA ARG A 69 7.97 8.91 -2.20
C ARG A 69 8.22 9.40 -3.62
N ARG A 70 9.01 8.65 -4.41
CA ARG A 70 9.53 9.10 -5.71
C ARG A 70 8.49 9.00 -6.82
N TYR A 71 7.66 7.97 -6.80
CA TYR A 71 6.72 7.64 -7.87
C TYR A 71 5.25 7.77 -7.46
N GLY A 72 4.93 7.97 -6.18
CA GLY A 72 3.54 8.15 -5.76
C GLY A 72 2.89 9.40 -6.36
N ILE A 73 1.78 9.18 -7.08
CA ILE A 73 0.95 10.19 -7.75
C ILE A 73 -0.21 10.60 -6.84
N SER A 74 -1.06 9.65 -6.45
CA SER A 74 -2.26 9.91 -5.64
C SER A 74 -2.69 8.65 -4.88
N LEU A 75 -3.54 8.83 -3.85
CA LEU A 75 -4.28 7.73 -3.25
C LEU A 75 -5.40 7.26 -4.18
N LEU A 76 -5.80 5.99 -4.05
CA LEU A 76 -6.97 5.40 -4.71
C LEU A 76 -7.95 4.83 -3.68
N PRO A 77 -8.73 5.67 -2.97
CA PRO A 77 -9.62 5.25 -1.88
C PRO A 77 -10.61 4.15 -2.27
N GLN A 78 -11.05 4.12 -3.53
CA GLN A 78 -12.00 3.13 -4.06
C GLN A 78 -11.49 1.68 -3.91
N LEU A 79 -10.17 1.48 -3.75
CA LEU A 79 -9.56 0.16 -3.61
C LEU A 79 -9.44 -0.31 -2.15
N TYR A 80 -9.60 0.57 -1.15
CA TYR A 80 -9.27 0.24 0.24
C TYR A 80 -10.18 0.86 1.31
N GLU A 81 -10.94 1.92 1.02
CA GLU A 81 -11.65 2.69 2.05
C GLU A 81 -12.68 1.85 2.81
N GLY A 82 -13.40 0.98 2.11
CA GLY A 82 -14.37 0.05 2.70
C GLY A 82 -13.78 -1.04 3.61
N LEU A 83 -12.44 -1.19 3.64
CA LEU A 83 -11.75 -2.10 4.53
C LEU A 83 -11.44 -1.46 5.88
N ASN A 84 -11.38 -0.12 5.94
CA ASN A 84 -10.87 0.62 7.09
C ASN A 84 -11.98 1.11 8.03
N PRO A 85 -11.67 1.39 9.32
CA PRO A 85 -10.41 1.09 10.02
C PRO A 85 -10.41 -0.33 10.62
N MET A 86 -9.22 -0.83 10.98
CA MET A 86 -9.04 -2.15 11.60
C MET A 86 -7.99 -2.15 12.71
N ALA A 87 -7.82 -3.28 13.40
CA ALA A 87 -6.75 -3.47 14.37
C ALA A 87 -5.39 -3.62 13.66
N TYR A 88 -4.29 -3.44 14.39
CA TYR A 88 -2.93 -3.54 13.84
C TYR A 88 -2.63 -4.91 13.20
N GLU A 89 -3.03 -5.99 13.87
CA GLU A 89 -2.80 -7.36 13.37
C GLU A 89 -3.60 -7.63 12.09
N GLU A 90 -4.85 -7.13 12.05
CA GLU A 90 -5.71 -7.20 10.86
C GLU A 90 -5.12 -6.40 9.71
N ALA A 91 -4.60 -5.19 9.96
CA ALA A 91 -4.03 -4.34 8.91
C ALA A 91 -2.82 -4.97 8.20
N GLN A 92 -1.98 -5.73 8.92
CA GLN A 92 -0.86 -6.44 8.30
C GLN A 92 -1.34 -7.61 7.42
N ALA A 93 -2.36 -8.35 7.87
CA ALA A 93 -2.93 -9.43 7.07
C ALA A 93 -3.66 -8.87 5.83
N GLU A 94 -4.41 -7.79 6.02
CA GLU A 94 -5.18 -7.15 4.95
C GLU A 94 -4.28 -6.46 3.92
N GLU A 95 -3.14 -5.88 4.32
CA GLU A 95 -2.13 -5.35 3.39
C GLU A 95 -1.70 -6.42 2.38
N ALA A 96 -1.33 -7.61 2.89
CA ALA A 96 -0.90 -8.73 2.07
C ALA A 96 -2.02 -9.24 1.16
N ALA A 97 -3.22 -9.45 1.71
CA ALA A 97 -4.38 -9.94 0.98
C ALA A 97 -4.82 -8.96 -0.13
N LEU A 98 -4.83 -7.66 0.17
CA LEU A 98 -5.18 -6.61 -0.78
C LEU A 98 -4.21 -6.58 -1.96
N ALA A 99 -2.91 -6.66 -1.70
CA ALA A 99 -1.93 -6.66 -2.78
C ALA A 99 -2.04 -7.91 -3.67
N ASP A 100 -2.27 -9.08 -3.09
CA ASP A 100 -2.44 -10.31 -3.86
C ASP A 100 -3.71 -10.29 -4.70
N ARG A 101 -4.81 -9.77 -4.15
CA ARG A 101 -6.05 -9.53 -4.92
C ARG A 101 -5.81 -8.59 -6.10
N LEU A 102 -5.16 -7.45 -5.88
CA LEU A 102 -4.85 -6.49 -6.93
C LEU A 102 -3.92 -7.07 -8.00
N ARG A 103 -2.93 -7.90 -7.63
CA ARG A 103 -2.12 -8.63 -8.62
C ARG A 103 -2.98 -9.59 -9.45
N GLY A 104 -3.92 -10.30 -8.82
CA GLY A 104 -4.87 -11.17 -9.51
C GLY A 104 -5.81 -10.43 -10.47
N GLU A 105 -6.15 -9.19 -10.16
CA GLU A 105 -6.91 -8.28 -11.03
C GLU A 105 -6.08 -7.67 -12.18
N GLY A 106 -4.78 -7.97 -12.24
CA GLY A 106 -3.89 -7.54 -13.33
C GLY A 106 -3.09 -6.27 -13.04
N TYR A 107 -3.13 -5.73 -11.82
CA TYR A 107 -2.29 -4.60 -11.42
C TYR A 107 -0.85 -5.03 -11.10
N ALA A 108 0.09 -4.10 -11.26
CA ALA A 108 1.47 -4.29 -10.82
C ALA A 108 1.66 -3.68 -9.44
N VAL A 109 1.86 -4.50 -8.42
CA VAL A 109 1.77 -4.08 -7.03
C VAL A 109 3.10 -4.23 -6.31
N TRP A 110 3.57 -3.15 -5.70
CA TRP A 110 4.63 -3.18 -4.70
C TRP A 110 4.04 -3.21 -3.28
N GLN A 111 4.49 -4.17 -2.48
CA GLN A 111 4.30 -4.20 -1.02
C GLN A 111 5.65 -4.67 -0.44
N ARG A 112 6.41 -3.77 0.18
CA ARG A 112 7.63 -4.04 0.96
C ARG A 112 8.01 -2.79 1.75
#